data_AF-A0A4U7D688-F1
#
_entry.id   AF-A0A4U7D688-F1
#
_cell.length_a   1.000
_cell.length_b   1.000
_cell.length_c   1.000
_cell.angle_alpha   90.00
_cell.angle_beta   90.00
_cell.angle_gamma   90.00
#
_symmetry.space_group_name_H-M   'P 1'
#
loop_
_entity.id
_entity.type
_entity.pdbx_description
1 polymer ?
#
loop_
_entity_poly.entity_id
_entity_poly.type
_entity_poly.pdbx_seq_one_letter_code
_entity_poly.pdbx_strand_id
1 'polypeptide(L)'
;LAAAAALARHAGVDRPLPLATTSLVADDPTADLPALAADLDLTLAAADPGFAEGDHPAMAAYARGEAKEGVGMGGALALAERAGVADAAVRDRIAAV
;
A
#
# COMPACT_ATOMS: atom_id res chain seq x y z
N LEU A 1 3.72 -5.08 8.07
CA LEU A 1 3.16 -6.34 7.53
C LEU A 1 4.22 -7.38 7.22
N ALA A 2 5.34 -7.04 6.59
CA ALA A 2 6.43 -8.00 6.32
C ALA A 2 6.91 -8.77 7.57
N ALA A 3 7.06 -8.11 8.72
CA ALA A 3 7.38 -8.79 9.99
C ALA A 3 6.33 -9.85 10.39
N ALA A 4 5.03 -9.57 10.21
CA ALA A 4 3.98 -10.55 10.47
C ALA A 4 4.05 -11.73 9.48
N ALA A 5 4.41 -11.46 8.22
CA ALA A 5 4.64 -12.51 7.24
C ALA A 5 5.85 -13.38 7.62
N ALA A 6 6.95 -12.79 8.09
CA ALA A 6 8.10 -13.54 8.60
C ALA A 6 7.73 -14.46 9.78
N LEU A 7 6.89 -13.98 10.71
CA LEU A 7 6.36 -14.81 11.79
C LEU A 7 5.48 -15.95 11.26
N ALA A 8 4.63 -15.70 10.26
CA ALA A 8 3.82 -16.74 9.63
C ALA A 8 4.69 -17.79 8.93
N ARG A 9 5.74 -17.39 8.20
CA ARG A 9 6.72 -18.30 7.59
C ARG A 9 7.44 -19.12 8.65
N HIS A 10 7.89 -18.50 9.73
CA HIS A 10 8.51 -19.20 10.85
C HIS A 10 7.59 -20.24 11.50
N ALA A 11 6.27 -19.98 11.52
CA ALA A 11 5.26 -20.91 12.01
C ALA A 11 4.87 -22.02 11.00
N GLY A 12 5.53 -22.12 9.84
CA GLY A 12 5.27 -23.15 8.83
C GLY A 12 4.11 -22.83 7.87
N VAL A 13 3.72 -21.56 7.74
CA VAL A 13 2.75 -21.15 6.71
C VAL A 13 3.47 -21.05 5.37
N ASP A 14 3.31 -22.07 4.51
CA ASP A 14 3.97 -22.13 3.19
C ASP A 14 3.06 -21.76 2.01
N ARG A 15 1.78 -21.49 2.27
CA ARG A 15 0.86 -21.00 1.23
C ARG A 15 1.27 -19.60 0.75
N PRO A 16 0.87 -19.19 -0.47
CA PRO A 16 1.07 -17.81 -0.91
C PRO A 16 0.47 -16.78 0.05
N LEU A 17 1.22 -15.72 0.33
CA LEU A 17 0.81 -14.61 1.19
C LEU A 17 0.89 -13.29 0.41
N PRO A 18 -0.25 -12.61 0.15
CA PRO A 18 -0.22 -11.29 -0.44
C PRO A 18 0.15 -10.22 0.60
N LEU A 19 0.94 -9.23 0.18
CA LEU A 19 1.17 -8.00 0.92
C LEU A 19 0.65 -6.85 0.07
N ALA A 20 -0.47 -6.26 0.47
CA ALA A 20 -0.98 -5.04 -0.12
C ALA A 20 -0.45 -3.82 0.62
N THR A 21 0.08 -2.85 -0.11
CA THR A 21 0.61 -1.57 0.39
C THR A 21 0.40 -0.47 -0.65
N THR A 22 1.00 0.70 -0.47
CA THR A 22 0.98 1.79 -1.44
C THR A 22 2.31 1.87 -2.21
N SER A 23 2.28 2.45 -3.41
CA SER A 23 3.50 2.84 -4.15
C SER A 23 4.41 3.74 -3.31
N LEU A 24 3.84 4.58 -2.46
CA LEU A 24 4.57 5.47 -1.54
C LEU A 24 5.55 4.72 -0.61
N VAL A 25 5.23 3.48 -0.23
CA VAL A 25 6.14 2.61 0.55
C VAL A 25 6.99 1.73 -0.36
N ALA A 26 6.40 1.16 -1.41
CA ALA A 26 7.11 0.23 -2.29
C ALA A 26 8.25 0.89 -3.07
N ASP A 27 8.09 2.17 -3.43
CA ASP A 27 9.05 2.95 -4.22
C ASP A 27 9.93 3.87 -3.33
N ASP A 28 9.83 3.76 -2.01
CA ASP A 28 10.63 4.54 -1.07
C ASP A 28 12.12 4.14 -1.18
N PRO A 29 13.04 5.00 -1.64
CA PRO A 29 14.44 4.63 -1.81
C PRO A 29 15.17 4.36 -0.49
N THR A 30 14.55 4.68 0.64
CA THR A 30 15.09 4.40 1.98
C THR A 30 14.67 3.02 2.53
N ALA A 31 13.80 2.30 1.81
CA ALA A 31 13.33 0.97 2.18
C ALA A 31 13.43 0.01 0.98
N ASP A 32 13.87 -1.23 1.22
CA ASP A 32 13.90 -2.28 0.19
C ASP A 32 12.77 -3.29 0.40
N LEU A 33 11.53 -2.81 0.31
CA LEU A 33 10.35 -3.65 0.47
C LEU A 33 10.25 -4.74 -0.62
N PRO A 34 10.58 -4.49 -1.90
CA PRO A 34 10.57 -5.53 -2.93
C PRO A 34 11.53 -6.69 -2.62
N ALA A 35 12.77 -6.42 -2.19
CA ALA A 35 13.68 -7.51 -1.81
C ALA A 35 13.17 -8.27 -0.58
N LEU A 36 12.68 -7.57 0.44
CA LEU A 36 12.12 -8.20 1.64
C LEU A 36 10.89 -9.07 1.31
N ALA A 37 10.05 -8.64 0.37
CA ALA A 37 8.92 -9.43 -0.11
C ALA A 37 9.39 -10.69 -0.85
N ALA A 38 10.45 -10.60 -1.66
CA ALA A 38 11.04 -11.75 -2.34
C ALA A 38 11.64 -12.76 -1.34
N ASP A 39 12.39 -12.30 -0.35
CA ASP A 39 12.99 -13.14 0.70
C ASP A 39 11.95 -13.92 1.51
N LEU A 40 10.74 -13.37 1.64
CA LEU A 40 9.62 -13.94 2.38
C LEU A 40 8.59 -14.66 1.49
N ASP A 41 8.85 -14.76 0.18
CA ASP A 41 7.93 -15.32 -0.83
C ASP A 41 6.54 -14.67 -0.77
N LEU A 42 6.48 -13.34 -0.79
CA LEU A 42 5.23 -12.58 -0.74
C LEU A 42 4.82 -12.10 -2.13
N THR A 43 3.51 -12.15 -2.40
CA THR A 43 2.94 -11.47 -3.57
C THR A 43 2.71 -10.00 -3.21
N LEU A 44 3.65 -9.14 -3.59
CA LEU A 44 3.56 -7.69 -3.35
C LEU A 44 2.56 -7.05 -4.33
N ALA A 45 1.61 -6.30 -3.78
CA ALA A 45 0.72 -5.42 -4.54
C ALA A 45 0.83 -4.00 -3.96
N ALA A 46 1.26 -3.05 -4.79
CA ALA A 46 1.42 -1.66 -4.41
C ALA A 46 0.40 -0.81 -5.18
N ALA A 47 -0.58 -0.26 -4.48
CA ALA A 47 -1.57 0.63 -5.07
C ALA A 47 -1.02 2.06 -5.15
N ASP A 48 -1.12 2.70 -6.31
CA ASP A 48 -0.89 4.14 -6.42
C ASP A 48 -2.17 4.89 -6.02
N PRO A 49 -2.17 5.68 -4.93
CA PRO A 49 -3.35 6.44 -4.54
C PRO A 49 -3.66 7.61 -5.48
N GLY A 50 -2.74 8.02 -6.37
CA GLY A 50 -2.91 9.16 -7.27
C GLY A 50 -3.00 10.51 -6.53
N PHE A 51 -2.45 10.60 -5.33
CA PHE A 51 -2.53 11.81 -4.49
C PHE A 51 -1.76 13.01 -5.05
N ALA A 52 -0.87 12.79 -6.01
CA ALA A 52 -0.18 13.85 -6.73
C ALA A 52 -1.06 14.55 -7.80
N GLU A 53 -2.26 14.03 -8.09
CA GLU A 53 -3.14 14.55 -9.15
C GLU A 53 -3.98 15.78 -8.72
N GLY A 54 -3.91 16.21 -7.47
CA GLY A 54 -4.70 17.34 -6.98
C GLY A 54 -4.07 18.12 -5.83
N ASP A 55 -4.72 19.23 -5.44
CA ASP A 55 -4.17 20.22 -4.50
C ASP A 55 -4.68 20.07 -3.06
N HIS A 56 -5.35 18.95 -2.73
CA HIS A 56 -5.90 18.76 -1.39
C HIS A 56 -4.77 18.70 -0.35
N PRO A 57 -4.72 19.57 0.68
CA PRO A 57 -3.57 19.70 1.57
C PRO A 57 -3.14 18.38 2.22
N ALA A 58 -4.10 17.54 2.62
CA ALA A 58 -3.82 16.24 3.21
C ALA A 58 -3.19 15.26 2.21
N MET A 59 -3.65 15.23 0.96
CA MET A 59 -3.11 14.33 -0.08
C MET A 59 -1.73 14.81 -0.55
N ALA A 60 -1.55 16.13 -0.67
CA ALA A 60 -0.28 16.74 -1.03
C ALA A 60 0.83 16.40 -0.01
N ALA A 61 0.50 16.23 1.27
CA ALA A 61 1.45 15.77 2.28
C ALA A 61 1.97 14.35 1.97
N TYR A 62 1.07 13.40 1.68
CA TYR A 62 1.46 12.04 1.26
C TYR A 62 2.33 12.05 0.00
N ALA A 63 2.01 12.88 -0.99
CA ALA A 63 2.80 13.01 -2.21
C ALA A 63 4.23 13.53 -1.97
N ARG A 64 4.44 14.30 -0.88
CA ARG A 64 5.78 14.73 -0.42
C ARG A 64 6.47 13.71 0.49
N GLY A 65 5.85 12.54 0.70
CA GLY A 65 6.35 11.47 1.57
C GLY A 65 6.01 11.67 3.06
N GLU A 66 5.17 12.66 3.40
CA GLU A 66 4.66 12.86 4.74
C GLU A 66 3.48 11.90 4.97
N ALA A 67 3.76 10.78 5.66
CA ALA A 67 2.97 9.56 5.68
C ALA A 67 2.98 8.81 4.33
N LYS A 68 3.19 7.50 4.41
CA LYS A 68 3.29 6.60 3.24
C LYS A 68 2.26 5.49 3.30
N GLU A 69 1.96 5.04 4.51
CA GLU A 69 1.03 3.97 4.83
C GLU A 69 0.48 4.17 6.25
N GLY A 70 -0.64 3.50 6.56
CA GLY A 70 -1.28 3.54 7.86
C GLY A 70 -2.73 3.06 7.74
N VAL A 71 -3.27 2.45 8.80
CA VAL A 71 -4.68 2.02 8.88
C VAL A 71 -5.10 1.04 7.76
N GLY A 72 -4.13 0.42 7.06
CA GLY A 72 -4.39 -0.54 5.98
C GLY A 72 -4.81 0.10 4.66
N MET A 73 -4.37 1.33 4.39
CA MET A 73 -4.68 2.08 3.17
C MET A 73 -4.39 1.27 1.89
N GLY A 74 -3.19 0.70 1.75
CA GLY A 74 -2.87 -0.08 0.55
C GLY A 74 -3.80 -1.28 0.33
N GLY A 75 -4.22 -1.93 1.42
CA GLY A 75 -5.21 -3.01 1.37
C GLY A 75 -6.61 -2.51 1.00
N ALA A 76 -7.02 -1.35 1.51
CA ALA A 76 -8.31 -0.74 1.17
C ALA A 76 -8.37 -0.31 -0.30
N LEU A 77 -7.29 0.26 -0.85
CA LEU A 77 -7.17 0.62 -2.26
C LEU A 77 -7.25 -0.63 -3.16
N ALA A 78 -6.50 -1.68 -2.83
CA ALA A 78 -6.58 -2.95 -3.57
C ALA A 78 -7.99 -3.58 -3.52
N LEU A 79 -8.73 -3.40 -2.43
CA LEU A 79 -10.13 -3.84 -2.34
C LEU A 79 -11.06 -3.00 -3.22
N ALA A 80 -10.85 -1.68 -3.27
CA ALA A 80 -11.62 -0.76 -4.10
C ALA A 80 -11.44 -1.09 -5.59
N GLU A 81 -10.20 -1.30 -6.03
CA GLU A 81 -9.86 -1.71 -7.40
C GLU A 81 -10.57 -3.02 -7.78
N ARG A 82 -10.48 -4.05 -6.91
CA ARG A 82 -11.15 -5.34 -7.13
C ARG A 82 -12.68 -5.24 -7.16
N ALA A 83 -13.25 -4.23 -6.50
CA ALA A 83 -14.67 -3.94 -6.53
C ALA A 83 -15.09 -3.08 -7.73
N GLY A 84 -14.16 -2.66 -8.59
CA GLY A 84 -14.41 -1.79 -9.73
C GLY A 84 -14.71 -0.34 -9.36
N VAL A 85 -14.28 0.10 -8.16
CA VAL A 85 -14.39 1.51 -7.75
C VAL A 85 -13.30 2.30 -8.45
N ALA A 86 -13.67 3.39 -9.11
CA ALA A 86 -12.71 4.28 -9.76
C ALA A 86 -11.83 5.00 -8.72
N ASP A 87 -10.52 5.11 -8.98
CA ASP A 87 -9.57 5.78 -8.09
C ASP A 87 -9.98 7.23 -7.78
N ALA A 88 -10.51 7.94 -8.78
CA ALA A 88 -11.04 9.28 -8.60
C ALA A 88 -12.17 9.33 -7.55
N ALA A 89 -13.06 8.33 -7.52
CA ALA A 89 -14.14 8.28 -6.52
C ALA A 89 -13.60 8.07 -5.11
N VAL A 90 -12.50 7.33 -4.95
CA VAL A 90 -11.81 7.19 -3.65
C VAL A 90 -11.20 8.52 -3.24
N ARG A 91 -10.49 9.20 -4.14
CA ARG A 91 -9.89 10.52 -3.86
C ARG A 91 -10.95 11.57 -3.54
N ASP A 92 -12.03 11.64 -4.30
CA ASP A 92 -13.15 12.55 -4.05
C ASP A 92 -13.75 12.33 -2.66
N ARG A 93 -13.86 11.06 -2.23
CA ARG A 93 -14.37 10.73 -0.90
C ARG A 93 -13.41 11.19 0.21
N ILE A 94 -12.10 11.08 0.00
CA ILE A 94 -11.09 11.54 0.95
C ILE A 94 -11.12 13.08 1.04
N ALA A 95 -11.28 13.79 -0.07
CA ALA A 95 -11.35 15.26 -0.10
C ALA A 95 -12.61 15.83 0.57
N ALA A 96 -13.66 15.02 0.76
CA ALA A 96 -14.92 15.44 1.36
C ALA A 96 -14.97 15.34 2.89
N VAL A 97 -13.90 14.88 3.55
CA VAL A 97 -13.77 14.70 5.00
C VAL A 97 -12.83 15.75 5.57
#